data_AF-A0A662S3G9-F1
#
_entry.id   AF-A0A662S3G9-F1
#
_cell.length_a   1.000
_cell.length_b   1.000
_cell.length_c   1.000
_cell.angle_alpha   90.00
_cell.angle_beta   90.00
_cell.angle_gamma   90.00
#
_symmetry.space_group_name_H-M   'P 1'
#
loop_
_entity.id
_entity.type
_entity.pdbx_description
1 polymer ?
#
loop_
_entity_poly.entity_id
_entity_poly.type
_entity_poly.pdbx_seq_one_letter_code
_entity_poly.pdbx_strand_id
1 'polypeptide(L)'
;MSEHSCKFLSHRNPDVPLKDHLKEVGELCFKYTKKCTDEERIHETARIIGLCHDLGKYTEYFQAHLNGEKVKGDLYKHSRLSAVLTAWLVKKRTSNPFLALASFNCIASHHGTLKDLHEIKTILKNLSSNQNSPLMKQINSITKNLPII
;
A
#
# COMPACT_ATOMS: atom_id res chain seq x y z
N MET A 1 17.23 6.38 -24.45
CA MET A 1 17.06 5.87 -23.06
C MET A 1 15.62 6.20 -22.66
N SER A 2 14.84 5.19 -22.31
CA SER A 2 13.36 5.17 -22.37
C SER A 2 12.64 6.08 -21.37
N GLU A 3 11.72 6.91 -21.87
CA GLU A 3 10.89 7.94 -21.20
C GLU A 3 9.83 7.44 -20.18
N HIS A 4 10.00 6.27 -19.56
CA HIS A 4 8.93 5.68 -18.74
C HIS A 4 9.13 5.71 -17.22
N SER A 5 10.15 6.39 -16.70
CA SER A 5 10.45 6.39 -15.26
C SER A 5 9.71 7.44 -14.42
N CYS A 6 8.96 8.39 -15.01
CA CYS A 6 8.52 9.61 -14.31
C CYS A 6 6.98 9.79 -14.16
N LYS A 7 6.16 8.76 -14.39
CA LYS A 7 4.69 8.96 -14.38
C LYS A 7 4.05 8.99 -12.99
N PHE A 8 4.62 8.27 -12.02
CA PHE A 8 4.05 8.17 -10.67
C PHE A 8 5.08 8.54 -9.63
N LEU A 9 4.74 9.48 -8.76
CA LEU A 9 5.61 9.97 -7.70
C LEU A 9 5.11 9.52 -6.34
N SER A 10 6.04 9.24 -5.42
CA SER A 10 5.73 9.00 -4.00
C SER A 10 5.42 10.32 -3.28
N HIS A 11 6.21 11.36 -3.58
CA HIS A 11 6.09 12.71 -3.05
C HIS A 11 6.77 13.70 -4.00
N ARG A 12 6.53 14.99 -3.75
CA ARG A 12 7.10 16.13 -4.47
C ARG A 12 8.00 16.95 -3.56
N ASN A 13 8.91 17.71 -4.16
CA ASN A 13 9.87 18.58 -3.49
C ASN A 13 10.81 17.85 -2.50
N PRO A 14 11.71 16.98 -2.98
CA PRO A 14 11.98 16.66 -4.39
C PRO A 14 11.00 15.62 -4.97
N ASP A 15 10.90 15.59 -6.29
CA ASP A 15 10.12 14.56 -6.97
C ASP A 15 10.84 13.20 -6.82
N VAL A 16 10.17 12.25 -6.18
CA VAL A 16 10.70 10.89 -5.98
C VAL A 16 9.83 9.88 -6.72
N PRO A 17 10.40 9.11 -7.69
CA PRO A 17 9.67 8.05 -8.37
C PRO A 17 9.11 7.03 -7.38
N LEU A 18 7.81 6.73 -7.51
CA LEU A 18 7.13 5.82 -6.59
C LEU A 18 7.76 4.43 -6.60
N LYS A 19 8.16 3.92 -7.77
CA LYS A 19 8.80 2.62 -7.92
C LYS A 19 10.10 2.51 -7.14
N ASP A 20 10.93 3.53 -7.21
CA ASP A 20 12.23 3.55 -6.52
C ASP A 20 12.04 3.65 -5.02
N HIS A 21 11.11 4.51 -4.57
CA HIS A 21 10.73 4.61 -3.18
C HIS A 21 10.25 3.26 -2.60
N LEU A 22 9.32 2.58 -3.28
CA LEU A 22 8.81 1.29 -2.83
C LEU A 22 9.92 0.23 -2.76
N LYS A 23 10.80 0.19 -3.77
CA LYS A 23 11.94 -0.72 -3.79
C LYS A 23 12.86 -0.48 -2.60
N GLU A 24 13.25 0.76 -2.36
CA GLU A 24 14.14 1.13 -1.25
C GLU A 24 13.53 0.74 0.11
N VAL A 25 12.28 1.12 0.36
CA VAL A 25 11.58 0.80 1.61
C VAL A 25 11.45 -0.72 1.79
N GLY A 26 11.17 -1.47 0.72
CA GLY A 26 11.15 -2.93 0.72
C GLY A 26 12.47 -3.54 1.20
N GLU A 27 13.59 -3.11 0.62
CA GLU A 27 14.93 -3.59 1.03
C GLU A 27 15.27 -3.20 2.47
N LEU A 28 14.91 -2.00 2.90
CA LEU A 28 15.10 -1.55 4.27
C LEU A 28 14.29 -2.41 5.26
N CYS A 29 13.02 -2.67 4.97
CA CYS A 29 12.17 -3.54 5.80
C CYS A 29 12.78 -4.94 5.93
N PHE A 30 13.23 -5.54 4.84
CA PHE A 30 13.92 -6.84 4.84
C PHE A 30 15.20 -6.80 5.70
N LYS A 31 16.05 -5.78 5.50
CA LYS A 31 17.31 -5.60 6.23
C LYS A 31 17.10 -5.41 7.73
N TYR A 32 16.14 -4.58 8.13
CA TYR A 32 15.90 -4.28 9.54
C TYR A 32 15.22 -5.42 10.27
N THR A 33 14.32 -6.17 9.63
CA THR A 33 13.66 -7.32 10.28
C THR A 33 14.62 -8.46 10.60
N LYS A 34 15.72 -8.61 9.84
CA LYS A 34 16.83 -9.51 10.19
C LYS A 34 17.50 -9.21 11.53
N LYS A 35 17.34 -7.98 12.06
CA LYS A 35 17.86 -7.62 13.39
C LYS A 35 16.89 -7.97 14.52
N CYS A 36 15.66 -8.34 14.20
CA CYS A 36 14.59 -8.58 15.17
C CYS A 36 14.29 -10.07 15.38
N THR A 37 14.54 -10.90 14.37
CA THR A 37 14.24 -12.33 14.36
C THR A 37 15.06 -13.02 13.27
N ASP A 38 15.28 -14.32 13.38
CA ASP A 38 15.90 -15.15 12.34
C ASP A 38 14.86 -15.83 11.42
N GLU A 39 13.57 -15.60 11.67
CA GLU A 39 12.51 -16.19 10.84
C GLU A 39 12.44 -15.57 9.44
N GLU A 40 12.94 -16.29 8.44
CA GLU A 40 12.95 -15.87 7.02
C GLU A 40 11.57 -15.45 6.51
N ARG A 41 10.51 -16.17 6.92
CA ARG A 41 9.13 -15.83 6.55
C ARG A 41 8.71 -14.44 7.03
N ILE A 42 9.23 -13.99 8.17
CA ILE A 42 8.98 -12.65 8.70
C ILE A 42 9.75 -11.61 7.88
N HIS A 43 11.00 -11.90 7.49
CA HIS A 43 11.78 -10.98 6.63
C HIS A 43 11.11 -10.76 5.29
N GLU A 44 10.70 -11.84 4.62
CA GLU A 44 10.00 -11.75 3.33
C GLU A 44 8.63 -11.08 3.46
N THR A 45 7.89 -11.33 4.55
CA THR A 45 6.64 -10.61 4.82
C THR A 45 6.89 -9.12 5.00
N ALA A 46 7.93 -8.73 5.73
CA ALA A 46 8.30 -7.34 5.93
C ALA A 46 8.74 -6.66 4.62
N ARG A 47 9.49 -7.38 3.77
CA ARG A 47 9.83 -6.91 2.42
C ARG A 47 8.57 -6.63 1.60
N ILE A 48 7.61 -7.55 1.59
CA ILE A 48 6.32 -7.38 0.91
C ILE A 48 5.58 -6.16 1.46
N ILE A 49 5.53 -5.98 2.79
CA ILE A 49 4.91 -4.80 3.41
C ILE A 49 5.58 -3.51 2.89
N GLY A 50 6.91 -3.42 2.91
CA GLY A 50 7.64 -2.23 2.44
C GLY A 50 7.40 -1.94 0.95
N LEU A 51 7.48 -2.97 0.11
CA LEU A 51 7.22 -2.87 -1.34
C LEU A 51 5.78 -2.47 -1.66
N CYS A 52 4.83 -2.72 -0.77
CA CYS A 52 3.41 -2.59 -1.06
C CYS A 52 2.67 -1.50 -0.26
N HIS A 53 3.29 -0.91 0.77
CA HIS A 53 2.60 0.01 1.69
C HIS A 53 1.96 1.21 0.99
N ASP A 54 2.54 1.64 -0.12
CA ASP A 54 2.15 2.82 -0.89
C ASP A 54 1.60 2.49 -2.30
N LEU A 55 1.20 1.23 -2.58
CA LEU A 55 0.63 0.87 -3.89
C LEU A 55 -0.58 1.74 -4.29
N GLY A 56 -1.39 2.17 -3.32
CA GLY A 56 -2.51 3.08 -3.59
C GLY A 56 -2.10 4.43 -4.19
N LYS A 57 -0.81 4.80 -4.12
CA LYS A 57 -0.27 6.00 -4.77
C LYS A 57 -0.21 5.90 -6.30
N TYR A 58 -0.30 4.69 -6.86
CA TYR A 58 -0.45 4.49 -8.31
C TYR A 58 -1.85 4.85 -8.85
N THR A 59 -2.79 5.22 -7.97
CA THR A 59 -4.11 5.69 -8.42
C THR A 59 -4.03 7.10 -8.98
N GLU A 60 -4.83 7.38 -10.00
CA GLU A 60 -4.95 8.73 -10.58
C GLU A 60 -5.38 9.76 -9.52
N TYR A 61 -6.23 9.34 -8.58
CA TYR A 61 -6.71 10.18 -7.49
C TYR A 61 -5.59 10.60 -6.53
N PHE A 62 -4.65 9.70 -6.21
CA PHE A 62 -3.51 10.08 -5.38
C PHE A 62 -2.58 11.03 -6.15
N GLN A 63 -2.28 10.74 -7.41
CA GLN A 63 -1.39 11.61 -8.21
C GLN A 63 -2.00 13.00 -8.44
N ALA A 64 -3.30 13.10 -8.71
CA ALA A 64 -4.01 14.37 -8.82
C ALA A 64 -3.91 15.17 -7.50
N HIS A 65 -4.16 14.52 -6.36
CA HIS A 65 -3.99 15.15 -5.05
C HIS A 65 -2.55 15.61 -4.80
N LEU A 66 -1.57 14.77 -5.15
CA LEU A 66 -0.14 15.09 -5.04
C LEU A 66 0.24 16.33 -5.89
N ASN A 67 -0.45 16.56 -7.01
CA ASN A 67 -0.29 17.73 -7.87
C ASN A 67 -1.08 18.97 -7.40
N GLY A 68 -1.74 18.90 -6.24
CA GLY A 68 -2.52 20.01 -5.68
C GLY A 68 -3.95 20.11 -6.21
N GLU A 69 -4.42 19.12 -6.98
CA GLU A 69 -5.81 19.10 -7.45
C GLU A 69 -6.79 18.75 -6.32
N LYS A 70 -8.01 19.29 -6.41
CA LYS A 70 -9.08 18.96 -5.45
C LYS A 70 -9.65 17.58 -5.76
N VAL A 71 -9.37 16.62 -4.86
CA VAL A 71 -9.88 15.25 -4.96
C VAL A 71 -10.99 15.03 -3.93
N LYS A 72 -12.09 14.40 -4.35
CA LYS A 72 -13.29 14.23 -3.52
C LYS A 72 -13.08 13.19 -2.41
N GLY A 73 -13.39 13.58 -1.18
CA GLY A 73 -13.54 12.67 -0.04
C GLY A 73 -12.32 11.78 0.17
N ASP A 74 -12.54 10.48 0.31
CA ASP A 74 -11.49 9.51 0.65
C ASP A 74 -10.71 8.95 -0.57
N LEU A 75 -10.95 9.45 -1.79
CA LEU A 75 -10.35 8.88 -3.01
C LEU A 75 -8.82 9.01 -3.07
N TYR A 76 -8.25 10.05 -2.45
CA TYR A 76 -6.79 10.23 -2.37
C TYR A 76 -6.14 9.38 -1.26
N LYS A 77 -6.90 8.76 -0.35
CA LYS A 77 -6.35 7.97 0.75
C LYS A 77 -5.82 6.63 0.22
N HIS A 78 -4.51 6.51 0.07
CA HIS A 78 -3.86 5.34 -0.54
C HIS A 78 -3.73 4.14 0.41
N SER A 79 -3.58 4.38 1.72
CA SER A 79 -3.24 3.34 2.70
C SER A 79 -4.24 2.18 2.75
N ARG A 80 -5.53 2.43 2.57
CA ARG A 80 -6.57 1.37 2.61
C ARG A 80 -6.45 0.41 1.44
N LEU A 81 -6.31 0.91 0.21
CA LEU A 81 -6.12 0.07 -0.97
C LEU A 81 -4.83 -0.75 -0.83
N SER A 82 -3.73 -0.10 -0.44
CA SER A 82 -2.45 -0.77 -0.20
C SER A 82 -2.58 -1.89 0.84
N ALA A 83 -3.28 -1.64 1.96
CA ALA A 83 -3.44 -2.62 3.03
C ALA A 83 -4.21 -3.86 2.55
N VAL A 84 -5.31 -3.68 1.81
CA VAL A 84 -6.10 -4.80 1.27
C VAL A 84 -5.29 -5.63 0.27
N LEU A 85 -4.63 -4.98 -0.69
CA LEU A 85 -3.82 -5.67 -1.71
C LEU A 85 -2.66 -6.44 -1.07
N THR A 86 -1.99 -5.84 -0.09
CA THR A 86 -0.87 -6.48 0.60
C THR A 86 -1.33 -7.67 1.42
N ALA A 87 -2.44 -7.53 2.17
CA ALA A 87 -2.98 -8.64 2.95
C ALA A 87 -3.37 -9.83 2.07
N TRP A 88 -3.97 -9.57 0.90
CA TRP A 88 -4.26 -10.60 -0.10
C TRP A 88 -2.98 -11.27 -0.62
N LEU A 89 -1.95 -10.49 -0.98
CA LEU A 89 -0.68 -11.01 -1.49
C LEU A 89 0.05 -11.85 -0.44
N VAL A 90 0.14 -11.37 0.80
CA VAL A 90 0.78 -12.09 1.91
C VAL A 90 0.02 -13.38 2.21
N LYS A 91 -1.32 -13.34 2.27
CA LYS A 91 -2.13 -14.55 2.43
C LYS A 91 -1.85 -15.56 1.32
N LYS A 92 -1.76 -15.12 0.06
CA LYS A 92 -1.49 -15.99 -1.10
C LYS A 92 -0.08 -16.60 -1.05
N ARG A 93 0.92 -15.85 -0.58
CA ARG A 93 2.33 -16.28 -0.55
C ARG A 93 2.66 -17.17 0.65
N THR A 94 2.02 -16.93 1.79
CA THR A 94 2.39 -17.58 3.06
C THR A 94 1.36 -18.57 3.56
N SER A 95 0.12 -18.52 3.06
CA SER A 95 -1.05 -19.21 3.60
C SER A 95 -1.29 -18.93 5.10
N ASN A 96 -0.66 -17.88 5.65
CA ASN A 96 -0.72 -17.56 7.06
C ASN A 96 -1.70 -16.38 7.30
N PRO A 97 -2.87 -16.62 7.90
CA PRO A 97 -3.87 -15.57 8.12
C PRO A 97 -3.41 -14.52 9.13
N PHE A 98 -2.55 -14.88 10.09
CA PHE A 98 -1.98 -13.93 11.04
C PHE A 98 -1.04 -12.95 10.35
N LEU A 99 -0.13 -13.43 9.51
CA LEU A 99 0.77 -12.55 8.75
C LEU A 99 0.00 -11.65 7.79
N ALA A 100 -1.08 -12.14 7.18
CA ALA A 100 -1.95 -11.33 6.34
C ALA A 100 -2.63 -10.20 7.15
N LEU A 101 -3.16 -10.50 8.34
CA LEU A 101 -3.77 -9.51 9.23
C LEU A 101 -2.74 -8.50 9.78
N ALA A 102 -1.55 -8.99 10.17
CA ALA A 102 -0.46 -8.14 10.63
C ALA A 102 -0.03 -7.15 9.53
N SER A 103 0.15 -7.65 8.30
CA SER A 103 0.48 -6.83 7.13
C SER A 103 -0.59 -5.77 6.84
N PHE A 104 -1.87 -6.17 6.92
CA PHE A 104 -2.99 -5.24 6.82
C PHE A 104 -2.89 -4.12 7.86
N ASN A 105 -2.69 -4.47 9.13
CA ASN A 105 -2.66 -3.48 10.21
C ASN A 105 -1.47 -2.51 10.07
N CYS A 106 -0.27 -3.04 9.81
CA CYS A 106 0.93 -2.23 9.59
C CYS A 106 0.68 -1.14 8.54
N ILE A 107 0.07 -1.49 7.41
CA ILE A 107 -0.18 -0.54 6.32
C ILE A 107 -1.41 0.32 6.59
N ALA A 108 -2.49 -0.22 7.13
CA ALA A 108 -3.68 0.57 7.46
C ALA A 108 -3.35 1.69 8.45
N SER A 109 -2.28 1.53 9.25
CA SER A 109 -1.81 2.47 10.25
C SER A 109 -0.56 3.25 9.91
N HIS A 110 0.04 3.13 8.73
CA HIS A 110 1.36 3.72 8.49
C HIS A 110 1.42 5.27 8.50
N HIS A 111 0.27 5.96 8.51
CA HIS A 111 0.18 7.42 8.72
C HIS A 111 -0.04 7.83 10.18
N GLY A 112 -0.01 6.89 11.13
CA GLY A 112 -0.29 7.15 12.55
C GLY A 112 0.03 5.95 13.45
N THR A 113 -0.76 5.78 14.51
CA THR A 113 -0.56 4.68 15.48
C THR A 113 -1.14 3.37 14.95
N LEU A 114 -0.52 2.24 15.35
CA LEU A 114 -1.08 0.91 15.14
C LEU A 114 -2.50 0.84 15.70
N LYS A 115 -3.42 0.37 14.87
CA LYS A 115 -4.83 0.22 15.24
C LYS A 115 -5.00 -1.01 16.10
N ASP A 116 -5.91 -0.92 17.05
CA ASP A 116 -6.36 -2.08 17.81
C ASP A 116 -7.27 -3.00 16.96
N LEU A 117 -7.58 -4.18 17.50
CA LEU A 117 -8.43 -5.16 16.81
C LEU A 117 -9.86 -4.66 16.57
N HIS A 118 -10.39 -3.79 17.43
CA HIS A 118 -11.72 -3.23 17.30
C HIS A 118 -11.80 -2.22 16.14
N GLU A 119 -10.79 -1.36 16.03
CA GLU A 119 -10.61 -0.45 14.90
C GLU A 119 -10.44 -1.21 13.59
N ILE A 120 -9.59 -2.25 13.56
CA ILE A 120 -9.42 -3.10 12.37
C ILE A 120 -10.74 -3.75 11.97
N LYS A 121 -11.47 -4.34 12.93
CA LYS A 121 -12.78 -4.96 12.67
C LYS A 121 -13.77 -3.96 12.08
N THR A 122 -13.75 -2.72 12.56
CA THR A 122 -14.57 -1.62 12.03
C THR A 122 -14.20 -1.29 10.59
N ILE A 123 -12.90 -1.17 10.28
CA ILE A 123 -12.42 -0.95 8.91
C ILE A 123 -12.89 -2.09 8.00
N LEU A 124 -12.67 -3.35 8.39
CA LEU A 124 -13.04 -4.51 7.59
C LEU A 124 -14.55 -4.58 7.31
N LYS A 125 -15.40 -4.25 8.29
CA LYS A 125 -16.86 -4.14 8.07
C LYS A 125 -17.21 -3.08 7.04
N ASN A 126 -16.52 -1.94 7.06
CA ASN A 126 -16.72 -0.85 6.11
C ASN A 126 -16.18 -1.16 4.70
N LEU A 127 -15.31 -2.16 4.55
CA LEU A 127 -14.84 -2.63 3.24
C LEU A 127 -15.88 -3.48 2.52
N SER A 128 -16.68 -4.26 3.27
CA SER A 128 -17.68 -5.17 2.70
C SER A 128 -18.96 -4.48 2.20
N SER A 129 -19.10 -3.17 2.43
CA SER A 129 -20.31 -2.41 2.08
C SER A 129 -20.11 -1.53 0.85
N ASN A 130 -20.91 -1.81 -0.19
CA ASN A 130 -21.21 -0.96 -1.35
C ASN A 130 -20.21 -0.98 -2.55
N GLN A 131 -20.71 -1.36 -3.74
CA GLN A 131 -19.95 -1.38 -5.00
C GLN A 131 -19.50 0.03 -5.46
N ASN A 132 -20.14 1.11 -4.97
CA ASN A 132 -19.77 2.48 -5.28
C ASN A 132 -18.77 3.11 -4.29
N SER A 133 -18.06 2.30 -3.50
CA SER A 133 -17.09 2.80 -2.52
C SER A 133 -15.87 3.47 -3.18
N PRO A 134 -15.21 4.43 -2.49
CA PRO A 134 -13.93 4.99 -2.94
C PRO A 134 -12.90 3.92 -3.27
N LEU A 135 -12.90 2.81 -2.52
CA LEU A 135 -11.97 1.70 -2.75
C LEU A 135 -12.18 1.04 -4.11
N MET A 136 -13.42 0.79 -4.54
CA MET A 136 -13.69 0.20 -5.86
C MET A 136 -13.22 1.12 -7.00
N LYS A 137 -13.38 2.43 -6.84
CA LYS A 137 -12.85 3.42 -7.80
C LYS A 137 -11.33 3.38 -7.86
N GLN A 138 -10.67 3.31 -6.71
CA GLN A 138 -9.21 3.17 -6.61
C GLN A 138 -8.72 1.86 -7.26
N ILE A 139 -9.42 0.73 -7.05
CA ILE A 139 -9.12 -0.57 -7.70
C ILE A 139 -9.23 -0.46 -9.23
N ASN A 140 -10.27 0.20 -9.73
CA ASN A 140 -10.43 0.39 -11.18
C ASN A 140 -9.32 1.27 -11.76
N SER A 141 -8.91 2.32 -11.03
CA SER A 141 -7.82 3.20 -11.44
C SER A 141 -6.48 2.44 -11.50
N ILE A 142 -6.12 1.69 -10.45
CA ILE A 142 -4.84 0.96 -10.44
C ILE A 142 -4.82 -0.14 -11.50
N THR A 143 -5.95 -0.83 -11.73
CA THR A 143 -6.07 -1.86 -12.78
C THR A 143 -5.80 -1.29 -14.18
N LYS A 144 -6.30 -0.08 -14.47
CA LYS A 144 -6.00 0.62 -15.74
C LYS A 144 -4.53 1.00 -15.88
N ASN A 145 -3.86 1.25 -14.75
CA ASN A 145 -2.44 1.63 -14.72
C ASN A 145 -1.50 0.41 -14.68
N LEU A 146 -1.98 -0.82 -14.50
CA LEU A 146 -1.13 -2.02 -14.45
C LEU A 146 -0.14 -2.17 -15.63
N PRO A 147 -0.48 -1.84 -16.89
CA PRO A 147 0.46 -1.98 -18.01
C PRO A 147 1.68 -1.05 -17.94
N ILE A 148 1.65 -0.06 -17.06
CA ILE A 148 2.63 1.03 -16.96
C ILE A 148 3.22 1.20 -15.55
N ILE A 149 2.97 0.22 -14.66
CA ILE A 149 3.56 0.05 -13.32
C ILE A 149 4.68 -1.00 -13.42
#